data_AF-A0A955HNJ9-F1
#
_entry.id   AF-A0A955HNJ9-F1
#
_cell.length_a   1.000
_cell.length_b   1.000
_cell.length_c   1.000
_cell.angle_alpha   90.00
_cell.angle_beta   90.00
_cell.angle_gamma   90.00
#
_symmetry.space_group_name_H-M   'P 1'
#
loop_
_entity.id
_entity.type
_entity.pdbx_description
1 polymer ?
#
loop_
_entity_poly.entity_id
_entity_poly.type
_entity_poly.pdbx_seq_one_letter_code
_entity_poly.pdbx_strand_id
1 'polypeptide(L)'
;VENAFAEFVNEAQVKEFRKMCQDEGLDAEKTQALLDRYVSTGRIPRNHDLGTVLVEQPSILQRESVLERVKNRLTGFIQAFIDGM
;
A
#
# COMPACT_ATOMS: atom_id res chain seq x y z
N VAL A 1 17.88 1.65 -22.02
CA VAL A 1 16.41 1.85 -22.12
C VAL A 1 15.70 1.49 -20.81
N GLU A 2 16.43 1.31 -19.69
CA GLU A 2 15.88 0.73 -18.46
C GLU A 2 15.34 1.76 -17.45
N ASN A 3 15.70 3.05 -17.57
CA ASN A 3 15.29 4.07 -16.59
C ASN A 3 13.83 4.54 -16.77
N ALA A 4 13.32 4.58 -18.00
CA ALA A 4 11.98 5.10 -18.29
C ALA A 4 10.86 4.19 -17.74
N PHE A 5 11.11 2.88 -17.62
CA PHE A 5 10.16 1.95 -16.99
C PHE A 5 10.07 2.18 -15.48
N ALA A 6 11.19 2.41 -14.79
CA ALA A 6 11.20 2.67 -13.35
C ALA A 6 10.43 3.95 -12.99
N GLU A 7 10.59 5.02 -13.77
CA GLU A 7 9.86 6.28 -13.57
C GLU A 7 8.37 6.14 -13.88
N PHE A 8 8.00 5.45 -14.98
CA PHE A 8 6.59 5.25 -15.34
C PHE A 8 5.86 4.34 -14.34
N VAL A 9 6.54 3.30 -13.85
CA VAL A 9 6.04 2.43 -12.79
C VAL A 9 5.86 3.21 -11.49
N ASN A 10 6.80 4.09 -11.13
CA ASN A 10 6.68 4.94 -9.95
C ASN A 10 5.45 5.87 -10.05
N GLU A 11 5.27 6.56 -11.18
CA GLU A 11 4.15 7.49 -11.34
C GLU A 11 2.79 6.79 -11.39
N ALA A 12 2.70 5.67 -12.11
CA ALA A 12 1.50 4.83 -12.15
C ALA A 12 1.20 4.22 -10.78
N GLN A 13 2.22 3.73 -10.08
CA GLN A 13 2.10 3.25 -8.71
C GLN A 13 1.56 4.33 -7.79
N VAL A 14 2.20 5.50 -7.76
CA VAL A 14 1.83 6.62 -6.89
C VAL A 14 0.39 7.08 -7.17
N LYS A 15 -0.03 7.07 -8.43
CA LYS A 15 -1.40 7.46 -8.81
C LYS A 15 -2.45 6.45 -8.32
N GLU A 16 -2.25 5.17 -8.58
CA GLU A 16 -3.17 4.10 -8.15
C GLU A 16 -3.18 3.99 -6.62
N PHE A 17 -2.02 4.15 -6.01
CA PHE A 17 -1.84 4.16 -4.57
C PHE A 17 -2.56 5.32 -3.89
N ARG A 18 -2.40 6.55 -4.40
CA ARG A 18 -3.14 7.72 -3.88
C ARG A 18 -4.65 7.53 -4.02
N LYS A 19 -5.09 6.92 -5.12
CA LYS A 19 -6.50 6.62 -5.35
C LYS A 19 -7.03 5.59 -4.35
N MET A 20 -6.29 4.51 -4.10
CA MET A 20 -6.59 3.53 -3.05
C MET A 20 -6.61 4.18 -1.67
N CYS A 21 -5.64 5.04 -1.38
CA CYS A 21 -5.57 5.75 -0.11
C CYS A 21 -6.75 6.69 0.09
N GLN A 22 -7.20 7.38 -0.95
CA GLN A 22 -8.40 8.22 -0.87
C GLN A 22 -9.69 7.39 -0.71
N ASP A 23 -9.79 6.24 -1.37
CA ASP A 23 -10.99 5.38 -1.36
C ASP A 23 -11.18 4.67 0.00
N GLU A 24 -10.09 4.19 0.62
CA GLU A 24 -10.12 3.50 1.91
C GLU A 24 -9.71 4.38 3.11
N GLY A 25 -9.43 5.67 2.90
CA GLY A 25 -9.06 6.60 3.97
C GLY A 25 -7.69 6.30 4.59
N LEU A 26 -6.71 5.92 3.77
CA LEU A 26 -5.33 5.69 4.17
C LEU A 26 -4.49 6.96 4.07
N ASP A 27 -3.58 7.10 5.01
CA ASP A 27 -2.57 8.14 5.09
C ASP A 27 -1.50 7.81 4.05
N ALA A 28 -1.48 8.60 2.97
CA ALA A 28 -0.56 8.38 1.86
C ALA A 28 0.90 8.42 2.30
N GLU A 29 1.26 9.27 3.26
CA GLU A 29 2.64 9.45 3.72
C GLU A 29 3.11 8.22 4.51
N LYS A 30 2.30 7.76 5.47
CA LYS A 30 2.62 6.57 6.26
C LYS A 30 2.59 5.30 5.42
N THR A 31 1.60 5.18 4.53
CA THR A 31 1.47 4.02 3.65
C THR A 31 2.66 3.98 2.66
N GLN A 32 3.16 5.14 2.21
CA GLN A 32 4.31 5.21 1.31
C GLN A 32 5.59 4.75 2.02
N ALA A 33 5.82 5.20 3.26
CA ALA A 33 6.92 4.72 4.08
C ALA A 33 6.84 3.20 4.35
N LEU A 34 5.63 2.68 4.54
CA LEU A 34 5.37 1.25 4.71
C LEU A 34 5.73 0.46 3.44
N LEU A 35 5.35 0.97 2.27
CA LEU A 35 5.63 0.36 0.98
C LEU A 35 7.12 0.39 0.66
N ASP A 36 7.80 1.52 0.87
CA ASP A 36 9.25 1.66 0.67
C ASP A 36 10.02 0.63 1.52
N ARG A 37 9.62 0.49 2.79
CA ARG A 37 10.16 -0.53 3.69
C ARG A 37 9.85 -1.95 3.19
N TYR A 38 8.68 -2.18 2.61
CA TYR A 38 8.32 -3.45 1.99
C TYR A 38 9.24 -3.77 0.80
N VAL A 39 9.41 -2.84 -0.16
CA VAL A 39 10.27 -3.04 -1.33
C VAL A 39 11.72 -3.29 -0.93
N SER A 40 12.20 -2.55 0.08
CA SER A 40 13.59 -2.66 0.56
C SER A 40 13.85 -3.95 1.35
N THR A 41 12.89 -4.38 2.18
CA THR A 41 13.08 -5.53 3.09
C THR A 41 12.44 -6.83 2.61
N GLY A 42 11.57 -6.78 1.60
CA GLY A 42 10.73 -7.88 1.14
C GLY A 42 9.72 -8.38 2.17
N ARG A 43 9.50 -7.65 3.28
CA ARG A 43 8.65 -8.12 4.39
C ARG A 43 7.28 -7.46 4.38
N ILE A 44 6.24 -8.29 4.20
CA ILE A 44 4.83 -7.87 4.26
C ILE A 44 4.56 -7.15 5.59
N PRO A 45 4.03 -5.91 5.55
CA PRO A 45 3.69 -5.19 6.77
C PRO A 45 2.61 -5.94 7.55
N ARG A 46 2.73 -5.91 8.88
CA ARG A 46 1.76 -6.58 9.76
C ARG A 46 0.42 -5.83 9.74
N ASN A 47 -0.67 -6.56 9.99
CA ASN A 47 -2.02 -5.99 10.10
C ASN A 47 -2.06 -4.80 11.08
N HIS A 48 -1.31 -4.85 12.18
CA HIS A 48 -1.22 -3.73 13.12
C HIS A 48 -0.65 -2.45 12.49
N ASP A 49 0.41 -2.58 11.68
CA ASP A 49 1.10 -1.49 10.98
C ASP A 49 0.22 -0.90 9.89
N LEU A 50 -0.48 -1.75 9.13
CA LEU A 50 -1.51 -1.31 8.20
C LEU A 50 -2.64 -0.52 8.89
N GLY A 51 -2.82 -0.72 10.20
CA GLY A 51 -3.80 -0.01 11.02
C GLY A 51 -3.37 1.40 11.39
N THR A 52 -2.07 1.63 11.48
CA THR A 52 -1.51 2.94 11.85
C THR A 52 -1.50 3.91 10.67
N VAL A 53 -1.57 3.35 9.45
CA VAL A 53 -1.67 4.11 8.22
C VAL A 53 -3.11 4.50 7.87
N LEU A 54 -4.14 4.09 8.60
CA LEU A 54 -5.49 4.64 8.40
C LEU A 54 -5.59 6.07 8.97
N VAL A 55 -6.21 6.97 8.21
CA VAL A 55 -6.52 8.35 8.64
C VAL A 55 -7.62 8.32 9.69
N GLU A 56 -8.69 7.56 9.43
CA GLU A 56 -9.73 7.28 10.41
C GLU A 56 -9.49 5.91 11.03
N GLN A 57 -9.26 5.86 12.34
CA GLN A 57 -9.17 4.57 13.03
C GLN A 57 -10.58 3.99 13.15
N PRO A 58 -10.90 2.89 12.42
CA PRO A 58 -12.18 2.23 12.60
C PRO A 58 -12.28 1.67 14.03
N SER A 59 -13.51 1.56 14.52
CA SER A 59 -13.80 0.89 15.79
C SER A 59 -13.13 -0.49 15.84
N ILE A 60 -12.73 -0.94 17.03
CA ILE A 60 -11.98 -2.20 17.26
C ILE A 60 -12.61 -3.39 16.51
N LEU A 61 -13.93 -3.44 16.42
CA LEU A 61 -14.73 -4.44 15.69
C LEU A 61 -14.56 -4.42 14.16
N GLN A 62 -14.38 -3.24 13.55
CA GLN A 62 -14.27 -3.05 12.11
C GLN A 62 -12.80 -3.05 11.65
N ARG A 63 -11.87 -2.85 12.58
CA ARG A 63 -10.44 -2.75 12.30
C ARG A 63 -9.92 -3.98 11.55
N GLU A 64 -10.25 -5.19 11.98
CA GLU A 64 -9.74 -6.40 11.34
C GLU A 64 -10.21 -6.54 9.88
N SER A 65 -11.49 -6.29 9.61
CA SER A 65 -12.04 -6.36 8.24
C SER A 65 -11.46 -5.30 7.30
N VAL A 66 -11.29 -4.06 7.78
CA VAL A 66 -10.68 -2.99 6.98
C VAL A 66 -9.21 -3.31 6.70
N LEU A 67 -8.48 -3.80 7.70
CA LEU A 67 -7.08 -4.20 7.55
C LEU A 67 -6.89 -5.33 6.55
N GLU A 68 -7.72 -6.36 6.58
CA GLU A 68 -7.67 -7.45 5.62
C GLU A 68 -7.95 -6.96 4.20
N ARG A 69 -8.93 -6.04 4.03
CA ARG A 69 -9.24 -5.41 2.74
C ARG A 69 -8.05 -4.64 2.18
N VAL A 70 -7.48 -3.73 2.97
CA VAL A 70 -6.31 -2.92 2.60
C VAL A 70 -5.13 -3.83 2.28
N LYS A 71 -4.87 -4.82 3.12
CA LYS A 71 -3.78 -5.79 2.91
C LYS A 71 -3.94 -6.53 1.59
N ASN A 72 -5.14 -6.98 1.27
CA ASN A 72 -5.41 -7.72 0.05
C ASN A 72 -5.25 -6.81 -1.18
N ARG A 73 -5.72 -5.56 -1.09
CA ARG A 73 -5.50 -4.52 -2.11
C ARG A 73 -4.01 -4.26 -2.34
N LEU A 74 -3.26 -4.07 -1.26
CA LEU A 74 -1.82 -3.80 -1.28
C LEU A 74 -1.03 -5.00 -1.82
N THR A 75 -1.41 -6.22 -1.42
CA THR A 75 -0.75 -7.45 -1.90
C THR A 75 -1.00 -7.65 -3.39
N GLY A 76 -2.23 -7.42 -3.87
CA GLY A 76 -2.55 -7.45 -5.30
C GLY A 76 -1.80 -6.37 -6.09
N PHE A 77 -1.63 -5.19 -5.49
CA PHE A 77 -0.81 -4.13 -6.07
C PHE A 77 0.67 -4.51 -6.15
N ILE A 78 1.25 -5.01 -5.06
CA ILE A 78 2.62 -5.52 -5.03
C ILE A 78 2.81 -6.64 -6.06
N GLN A 79 1.88 -7.58 -6.17
CA GLN A 79 1.97 -8.63 -7.20
C GLN A 79 1.88 -8.06 -8.62
N ALA A 80 0.99 -7.10 -8.88
CA ALA A 80 0.84 -6.51 -10.20
C ALA A 80 2.03 -5.63 -10.62
N PHE A 81 2.70 -4.99 -9.66
CA PHE A 81 3.74 -4.00 -9.95
C PHE A 81 5.18 -4.41 -9.56
N ILE A 82 5.35 -5.36 -8.65
CA ILE A 82 6.66 -5.80 -8.13
C ILE A 82 6.95 -7.25 -8.52
N ASP A 83 5.99 -8.17 -8.32
CA ASP A 83 6.20 -9.62 -8.54
C ASP A 83 5.87 -10.07 -9.98
N GLY A 84 5.10 -9.26 -10.72
CA GLY A 84 4.62 -9.54 -12.07
C GLY A 84 5.61 -9.24 -13.21
N MET A 85 6.90 -9.07 -12.92
CA MET A 85 7.98 -8.91 -13.92
C MET A 85 9.02 -10.03 -13.82
#